data_AF-A0A7J3END6-F1
#
_entry.id   AF-A0A7J3END6-F1
#
_cell.length_a   1.000
_cell.length_b   1.000
_cell.length_c   1.000
_cell.angle_alpha   90.00
_cell.angle_beta   90.00
_cell.angle_gamma   90.00
#
_symmetry.space_group_name_H-M   'P 1'
#
loop_
_entity.id
_entity.type
_entity.pdbx_description
1 polymer ?
#
loop_
_entity_poly.entity_id
_entity_poly.type
_entity_poly.pdbx_seq_one_letter_code
_entity_poly.pdbx_strand_id
1 'polypeptide(L)'
;EARKVEETLKPHFEKEEKLALPLLGLLKNIAEDKPIEDPQRAAELADKFATEYEKMLQEHAEISKSLESLETVARTAKKRAAVTFVKNLRRHAKLEEEVLYPAALLIRNSLRR
;
A
#
# COMPACT_ATOMS: atom_id res chain seq x y z
N GLU A 1 -0.54 -17.94 13.50
CA GLU A 1 0.08 -17.33 12.30
C GLU A 1 -0.92 -16.63 11.40
N ALA A 2 -1.90 -17.30 10.77
CA ALA A 2 -2.85 -16.63 9.88
C ALA A 2 -3.59 -15.44 10.53
N ARG A 3 -4.07 -15.61 11.77
CA ARG A 3 -4.71 -14.53 12.55
C ARG A 3 -3.81 -13.31 12.80
N LYS A 4 -2.50 -13.52 13.03
CA LYS A 4 -1.53 -12.43 13.22
C LYS A 4 -1.32 -11.64 11.93
N VAL A 5 -1.32 -12.33 10.78
CA VAL A 5 -1.29 -11.69 9.46
C VAL A 5 -2.54 -10.85 9.28
N GLU A 6 -3.73 -11.36 9.59
CA GLU A 6 -4.98 -10.60 9.49
C GLU A 6 -4.98 -9.35 10.39
N GLU A 7 -4.56 -9.49 11.66
CA GLU A 7 -4.53 -8.41 12.65
C GLU A 7 -3.59 -7.26 12.24
N THR A 8 -2.54 -7.55 11.48
CA THR A 8 -1.59 -6.53 10.95
C THR A 8 -1.99 -6.00 9.58
N LEU A 9 -2.51 -6.87 8.70
CA LEU A 9 -2.82 -6.54 7.31
C LEU A 9 -4.09 -5.69 7.17
N LYS A 10 -5.15 -6.04 7.90
CA LYS A 10 -6.44 -5.35 7.77
C LYS A 10 -6.37 -3.84 8.02
N PRO A 11 -5.82 -3.35 9.16
CA PRO A 11 -5.74 -1.92 9.40
C PRO A 11 -4.82 -1.20 8.41
N HIS A 12 -3.81 -1.89 7.87
CA HIS A 12 -2.93 -1.35 6.84
C HIS A 12 -3.69 -1.11 5.53
N PHE A 13 -4.44 -2.11 5.02
CA PHE A 13 -5.26 -1.96 3.82
C PHE A 13 -6.32 -0.85 3.95
N GLU A 14 -6.97 -0.74 5.10
CA GLU A 14 -7.91 0.37 5.35
C GLU A 14 -7.23 1.74 5.25
N LYS A 15 -5.93 1.83 5.56
CA LYS A 15 -5.17 3.06 5.41
C LYS A 15 -4.81 3.32 3.95
N GLU A 16 -4.42 2.30 3.19
CA GLU A 16 -4.17 2.42 1.75
C GLU A 16 -5.40 2.90 0.99
N GLU A 17 -6.56 2.31 1.28
CA GLU A 17 -7.85 2.71 0.70
C GLU A 17 -8.19 4.18 0.99
N LYS A 18 -7.83 4.67 2.18
CA LYS A 18 -8.13 6.03 2.60
C LYS A 18 -7.11 7.05 2.11
N LEU A 19 -5.86 6.66 1.88
CA LEU A 19 -4.75 7.58 1.62
C LEU A 19 -4.14 7.40 0.22
N ALA A 20 -3.63 6.22 -0.09
CA ALA A 20 -2.85 5.97 -1.30
C ALA A 20 -3.74 5.83 -2.55
N LEU A 21 -4.74 4.95 -2.50
CA LEU A 21 -5.57 4.63 -3.67
C LEU A 21 -6.34 5.84 -4.24
N PRO A 22 -6.92 6.74 -3.43
CA PRO A 22 -7.60 7.91 -3.99
C PRO A 22 -6.65 8.85 -4.73
N LEU A 23 -5.40 8.99 -4.25
CA LEU A 23 -4.37 9.77 -4.95
C LEU A 23 -4.03 9.12 -6.29
N LEU A 24 -3.78 7.81 -6.30
CA LEU A 24 -3.51 7.07 -7.53
C LEU A 24 -4.64 7.17 -8.56
N GLY A 25 -5.88 7.28 -8.11
CA GLY A 25 -7.04 7.55 -8.97
C GLY A 25 -6.94 8.85 -9.77
N LEU A 26 -6.15 9.83 -9.29
CA LEU A 26 -5.91 11.10 -9.98
C LEU A 26 -4.91 10.98 -11.14
N LEU A 27 -4.13 9.90 -11.21
CA LEU A 27 -3.06 9.74 -12.21
C LEU A 27 -3.56 9.94 -13.63
N LYS A 28 -4.73 9.40 -13.96
CA LYS A 28 -5.30 9.54 -15.31
C LYS A 28 -5.55 11.00 -15.67
N ASN A 29 -6.19 11.76 -14.77
CA ASN A 29 -6.51 13.15 -15.05
C ASN A 29 -5.22 13.99 -15.15
N ILE A 30 -4.27 13.75 -14.26
CA ILE A 30 -2.96 14.42 -14.29
C ILE A 30 -2.19 14.11 -15.57
N ALA A 31 -2.19 12.86 -16.03
CA ALA A 31 -1.47 12.44 -17.24
C ALA A 31 -2.12 12.96 -18.54
N GLU A 32 -3.41 13.26 -18.51
CA GLU A 32 -4.19 13.75 -19.66
C GLU A 32 -4.46 15.27 -19.59
N ASP A 33 -3.83 16.00 -18.67
CA ASP A 33 -4.06 17.42 -18.39
C ASP A 33 -5.56 17.76 -18.18
N LYS A 34 -6.30 16.85 -17.55
CA LYS A 34 -7.72 17.01 -17.24
C LYS A 34 -7.95 17.62 -15.86
N PRO A 35 -9.05 18.37 -15.68
CA PRO A 35 -9.41 18.93 -14.39
C PRO A 35 -9.54 17.86 -13.28
N ILE A 36 -9.17 18.25 -12.07
CA ILE A 36 -9.42 17.50 -10.84
C ILE A 36 -10.63 18.15 -10.16
N GLU A 37 -11.60 17.33 -9.73
CA GLU A 37 -12.88 17.81 -9.17
C GLU A 37 -12.69 18.64 -7.90
N ASP A 38 -11.83 18.19 -6.99
CA ASP A 38 -11.49 18.90 -5.74
C ASP A 38 -9.96 18.93 -5.52
N PRO A 39 -9.25 19.91 -6.11
CA PRO A 39 -7.79 19.98 -6.04
C PRO A 39 -7.29 20.31 -4.63
N GLN A 40 -8.05 21.07 -3.83
CA GLN A 40 -7.68 21.38 -2.45
C GLN A 40 -7.71 20.12 -1.60
N ARG A 41 -8.79 19.34 -1.68
CA ARG A 41 -8.90 18.07 -0.96
C ARG A 41 -7.84 17.07 -1.39
N ALA A 42 -7.53 17.01 -2.68
CA ALA A 42 -6.45 16.19 -3.21
C ALA A 42 -5.09 16.57 -2.60
N ALA A 43 -4.80 17.88 -2.49
CA ALA A 43 -3.56 18.36 -1.89
C ALA A 43 -3.46 18.03 -0.39
N GLU A 44 -4.54 18.22 0.37
CA GLU A 44 -4.60 17.83 1.79
C GLU A 44 -4.38 16.33 1.99
N LEU A 45 -5.00 15.51 1.14
CA LEU A 45 -4.83 14.06 1.19
C LEU A 45 -3.40 13.66 0.84
N ALA A 46 -2.81 14.31 -0.16
CA ALA A 46 -1.43 14.07 -0.58
C ALA A 46 -0.43 14.42 0.53
N ASP A 47 -0.65 15.52 1.26
CA ASP A 47 0.16 15.86 2.43
C ASP A 47 -0.02 14.87 3.58
N LYS A 48 -1.26 14.44 3.84
CA LYS A 48 -1.51 13.40 4.85
C LYS A 48 -0.82 12.09 4.50
N PHE A 49 -0.90 11.64 3.25
CA PHE A 49 -0.20 10.45 2.78
C PHE A 49 1.32 10.60 2.98
N ALA A 50 1.90 11.74 2.61
CA ALA A 50 3.33 11.98 2.82
C ALA A 50 3.76 11.89 4.30
N THR A 51 2.91 12.32 5.24
CA THR A 51 3.20 12.18 6.68
C THR A 51 3.06 10.75 7.21
N GLU A 52 2.23 9.91 6.57
CA GLU A 52 2.03 8.50 6.95
C GLU A 52 2.97 7.54 6.22
N TYR A 53 3.65 7.98 5.17
CA TYR A 53 4.48 7.16 4.28
C TYR A 53 5.48 6.26 5.04
N GLU A 54 6.32 6.85 5.89
CA GLU A 54 7.32 6.10 6.66
C GLU A 54 6.68 5.06 7.60
N LYS A 55 5.52 5.38 8.17
CA LYS A 55 4.77 4.46 9.02
C LYS A 55 4.18 3.31 8.20
N MET A 56 3.69 3.57 7.00
CA MET A 56 3.18 2.52 6.09
C MET A 56 4.29 1.55 5.68
N LEU A 57 5.51 2.03 5.45
CA LEU A 57 6.67 1.17 5.21
C LEU A 57 7.03 0.31 6.44
N GLN A 58 6.93 0.87 7.64
CA GLN A 58 7.14 0.11 8.88
C GLN A 58 6.06 -0.99 9.04
N GLU A 59 4.81 -0.69 8.70
CA GLU A 59 3.71 -1.66 8.70
C GLU A 59 3.98 -2.81 7.70
N HIS A 60 4.49 -2.53 6.49
CA HIS A 60 4.93 -3.56 5.54
C HIS A 60 6.03 -4.47 6.11
N ALA A 61 6.99 -3.91 6.85
CA ALA A 61 8.03 -4.70 7.49
C ALA A 61 7.46 -5.64 8.57
N GLU A 62 6.46 -5.20 9.33
CA GLU A 62 5.77 -6.02 10.34
C GLU A 62 4.91 -7.12 9.71
N ILE A 63 4.17 -6.78 8.65
CA ILE A 63 3.39 -7.75 7.85
C ILE A 63 4.35 -8.81 7.27
N SER A 64 5.49 -8.39 6.74
CA SER A 64 6.49 -9.31 6.17
C SER A 64 7.01 -10.34 7.18
N LYS A 65 7.30 -9.92 8.42
CA LYS A 65 7.67 -10.83 9.52
C LYS A 65 6.57 -11.83 9.84
N SER A 66 5.31 -11.38 9.85
CA SER A 66 4.14 -12.25 10.08
C SER A 66 3.97 -13.26 8.95
N LEU A 67 4.23 -12.85 7.71
CA LEU A 67 4.19 -13.71 6.53
C LEU A 67 5.32 -14.76 6.52
N GLU A 68 6.52 -14.42 6.98
CA GLU A 68 7.62 -15.39 7.15
C GLU A 68 7.24 -16.52 8.11
N SER A 69 6.61 -16.17 9.22
CA SER A 69 6.12 -17.13 10.20
C SER A 69 5.02 -18.02 9.61
N LEU A 70 4.07 -17.42 8.88
CA LEU A 70 3.01 -18.15 8.18
C LEU A 70 3.57 -19.10 7.11
N GLU A 71 4.53 -18.66 6.31
CA GLU A 71 5.15 -19.47 5.26
C GLU A 71 5.87 -20.69 5.84
N THR A 72 6.60 -20.51 6.93
CA THR A 72 7.30 -21.60 7.64
C THR A 72 6.31 -22.68 8.08
N VAL A 73 5.23 -22.30 8.76
CA VAL A 73 4.20 -23.24 9.21
C VAL A 73 3.49 -23.90 8.02
N ALA A 74 3.17 -23.12 6.98
CA ALA A 74 2.50 -23.63 5.78
C ALA A 74 3.33 -24.67 5.01
N ARG A 75 4.65 -24.48 4.94
CA ARG A 75 5.58 -25.43 4.31
C ARG A 75 5.63 -26.74 5.07
N THR A 76 5.79 -26.69 6.39
CA THR A 76 5.77 -27.88 7.26
C THR A 76 4.44 -28.63 7.14
N ALA A 77 3.32 -27.90 7.09
CA ALA A 77 1.99 -28.46 6.93
C ALA A 77 1.62 -28.83 5.48
N LYS A 78 2.56 -28.71 4.52
CA LYS A 78 2.36 -28.94 3.08
C LYS A 78 1.16 -28.19 2.47
N LYS A 79 0.82 -27.03 3.01
CA LYS A 79 -0.29 -26.16 2.57
C LYS A 79 0.15 -25.24 1.44
N ARG A 80 0.20 -25.76 0.20
CA ARG A 80 0.67 -25.02 -0.99
C ARG A 80 -0.06 -23.68 -1.20
N ALA A 81 -1.37 -23.65 -1.00
CA ALA A 81 -2.16 -22.42 -1.17
C ALA A 81 -1.68 -21.28 -0.26
N ALA A 82 -1.38 -21.58 1.01
CA ALA A 82 -0.89 -20.58 1.96
C ALA A 82 0.52 -20.07 1.61
N VAL A 83 1.39 -20.95 1.08
CA VAL A 83 2.71 -20.54 0.57
C VAL A 83 2.58 -19.60 -0.63
N THR A 84 1.66 -19.91 -1.55
CA THR A 84 1.37 -19.03 -2.70
C THR A 84 0.80 -17.69 -2.26
N PHE A 85 -0.11 -17.69 -1.28
CA PHE A 85 -0.67 -16.47 -0.70
C PHE A 85 0.43 -15.55 -0.16
N VAL A 86 1.35 -16.08 0.66
CA VAL A 86 2.48 -15.30 1.20
C VAL A 86 3.33 -14.67 0.08
N LYS A 87 3.66 -15.45 -0.96
CA LYS A 87 4.45 -14.95 -2.10
C LYS A 87 3.72 -13.84 -2.86
N ASN A 88 2.41 -13.96 -3.04
CA ASN A 88 1.61 -12.93 -3.69
C ASN A 88 1.57 -11.66 -2.85
N LEU A 89 1.37 -11.78 -1.54
CA LEU A 89 1.26 -10.61 -0.67
C LEU A 89 2.59 -9.85 -0.54
N ARG A 90 3.73 -10.55 -0.50
CA ARG A 90 5.04 -9.88 -0.58
C ARG A 90 5.28 -9.16 -1.92
N ARG A 91 4.78 -9.72 -3.03
CA ARG A 91 4.86 -9.05 -4.34
C ARG A 91 3.99 -7.80 -4.40
N HIS A 92 2.83 -7.83 -3.77
CA HIS A 92 1.94 -6.69 -3.64
C HIS A 92 2.62 -5.54 -2.88
N ALA A 93 3.14 -5.81 -1.68
CA ALA A 93 3.90 -4.81 -0.91
C ALA A 93 5.08 -4.22 -1.71
N LYS A 94 5.80 -5.06 -2.45
CA LYS A 94 6.90 -4.60 -3.32
C LYS A 94 6.43 -3.66 -4.43
N LEU A 95 5.29 -3.97 -5.07
CA LEU A 95 4.69 -3.10 -6.08
C LEU A 95 4.30 -1.74 -5.49
N GLU A 96 3.78 -1.74 -4.27
CA GLU A 96 3.43 -0.53 -3.55
C GLU A 96 4.65 0.33 -3.24
N GLU A 97 5.68 -0.26 -2.63
CA GLU A 97 6.90 0.44 -2.24
C GLU A 97 7.68 0.98 -3.45
N GLU A 98 7.81 0.21 -4.53
CA GLU A 98 8.66 0.57 -5.66
C GLU A 98 7.93 1.43 -6.71
N VAL A 99 6.60 1.35 -6.79
CA VAL A 99 5.84 1.99 -7.87
C VAL A 99 4.70 2.84 -7.35
N LEU A 100 3.77 2.26 -6.58
CA LEU A 100 2.50 2.96 -6.28
C LEU A 100 2.68 4.09 -5.27
N TYR A 101 3.38 3.87 -4.16
CA TYR A 101 3.61 4.95 -3.19
C TYR A 101 4.49 6.07 -3.76
N PRO A 102 5.58 5.78 -4.50
CA PRO A 102 6.29 6.82 -5.25
C PRO A 102 5.39 7.60 -6.21
N ALA A 103 4.48 6.93 -6.93
CA ALA A 103 3.53 7.60 -7.81
C ALA A 103 2.57 8.52 -7.03
N ALA A 104 2.08 8.09 -5.85
CA ALA A 104 1.27 8.94 -4.98
C ALA A 104 2.05 10.17 -4.45
N LEU A 105 3.35 10.03 -4.17
CA LEU A 105 4.23 11.16 -3.85
C LEU A 105 4.48 12.08 -5.06
N LEU A 106 4.59 11.53 -6.27
CA LEU A 106 4.72 12.35 -7.48
C LEU A 106 3.46 13.17 -7.74
N ILE A 107 2.27 12.61 -7.51
CA ILE A 107 0.99 13.34 -7.60
C ILE A 107 1.00 14.56 -6.69
N ARG A 108 1.48 14.42 -5.45
CA ARG A 108 1.67 15.55 -4.53
C ARG A 108 2.51 16.67 -5.15
N ASN A 109 3.59 16.32 -5.85
CA ASN A 109 4.46 17.30 -6.49
C ASN A 109 3.79 17.95 -7.70
N SER A 110 2.97 17.20 -8.45
CA SER A 110 2.21 17.73 -9.60
C SER A 110 1.11 18.71 -9.17
N LEU A 111 0.45 18.48 -8.04
CA LEU A 111 -0.59 19.38 -7.50
C LEU A 111 -0.06 20.74 -7.03
N ARG A 112 1.27 20.93 -6.99
CA ARG A 112 1.95 22.13 -6.48
C ARG A 112 2.68 22.93 -7.55
N ARG A 113 2.57 22.50 -8.81
CA ARG A 113 3.08 23.22 -9.98
C ARG A 113 1.99 24.14 -10.51
#